data_AF-A0A7Y7IIV9-F1
#
_entry.id   AF-A0A7Y7IIV9-F1
#
_cell.length_a   1.000
_cell.length_b   1.000
_cell.length_c   1.000
_cell.angle_alpha   90.00
_cell.angle_beta   90.00
_cell.angle_gamma   90.00
#
_symmetry.space_group_name_H-M   'P 1'
#
loop_
_entity.id
_entity.type
_entity.pdbx_description
1 polymer ?
#
loop_
_entity_poly.entity_id
_entity_poly.type
_entity_poly.pdbx_seq_one_letter_code
_entity_poly.pdbx_strand_id
1 'polypeptide(L)' 'MLAANGPQDVPAICQGLNLSPSHVRHQLKALSRGGFVAIACTPALGTRPKYAVNARQVNMGLSELLVDFGVTPE' A
#
# COMPACT_ATOMS: atom_id res chain seq x y z
N MET A 1 1.53 9.45 0.42
CA MET A 1 1.39 8.77 -0.90
C MET A 1 2.42 7.65 -1.03
N LEU A 2 2.07 6.42 -0.61
CA LEU A 2 2.93 5.23 -0.76
C LEU A 2 3.20 4.88 -2.24
N ALA A 3 2.23 5.14 -3.12
CA ALA A 3 2.36 4.87 -4.56
C ALA A 3 3.37 5.78 -5.28
N ALA A 4 3.63 6.99 -4.77
CA ALA A 4 4.48 7.99 -5.43
C ALA A 4 5.96 7.92 -5.00
N ASN A 5 6.26 7.34 -3.84
CA ASN A 5 7.59 7.41 -3.22
C ASN A 5 8.38 6.09 -3.31
N GLY A 6 7.88 5.10 -4.06
CA GLY A 6 8.49 3.78 -4.15
C GLY A 6 8.39 2.97 -2.84
N PRO A 7 9.25 1.95 -2.64
CA PRO A 7 9.21 1.11 -1.45
C PRO A 7 9.60 1.86 -0.18
N GLN A 8 8.72 1.90 0.83
CA GLN A 8 8.92 2.63 2.09
C GLN A 8 8.76 1.73 3.31
N ASP A 9 9.49 2.02 4.39
CA ASP A 9 9.30 1.37 5.69
C ASP A 9 8.22 2.08 6.54
N VAL A 10 7.71 1.37 7.55
CA VAL A 10 6.65 1.88 8.45
C VAL A 10 6.97 3.28 9.02
N PRO A 11 8.17 3.56 9.56
CA PRO A 11 8.55 4.89 10.03
C PRO A 11 8.40 6.01 8.99
N ALA A 12 8.88 5.81 7.76
CA ALA A 12 8.77 6.80 6.69
C ALA A 12 7.30 7.05 6.33
N ILE A 13 6.47 6.01 6.34
CA ILE A 13 5.02 6.11 6.12
C ILE A 13 4.36 6.90 7.26
N CYS A 14 4.71 6.59 8.51
CA CYS A 14 4.19 7.30 9.68
C CYS A 14 4.51 8.80 9.61
N GLN A 15 5.74 9.16 9.24
CA GLN A 15 6.16 10.56 9.09
C GLN A 15 5.38 11.26 7.95
N GLY A 16 5.26 10.60 6.79
CA GLY A 16 4.59 11.18 5.63
C GLY A 16 3.06 11.30 5.77
N LEU A 17 2.44 10.49 6.63
CA LEU A 17 0.98 10.48 6.85
C LEU A 17 0.56 11.04 8.21
N ASN A 18 1.52 11.38 9.08
CA ASN A 18 1.30 11.74 10.48
C ASN A 18 0.41 10.73 11.24
N LEU A 19 0.69 9.44 11.04
CA LEU A 19 -0.07 8.33 11.64
C LEU A 19 0.75 7.57 12.68
N SER A 20 0.04 6.97 13.64
CA SER A 20 0.69 6.11 14.63
C SER A 20 1.21 4.81 13.99
N PRO A 21 2.37 4.28 14.44
CA PRO A 21 2.92 3.04 13.90
C PRO A 21 1.98 1.84 13.98
N SER A 22 1.17 1.76 15.04
CA SER A 22 0.19 0.69 15.21
C SER A 22 -0.89 0.75 14.14
N HIS A 23 -1.37 1.97 13.84
CA HIS A 23 -2.39 2.17 12.81
C HIS A 23 -1.84 1.84 11.42
N VAL A 24 -0.63 2.31 11.10
CA VAL A 24 0.03 2.01 9.82
C VAL A 24 0.26 0.50 9.64
N ARG A 25 0.76 -0.21 10.67
CA ARG A 25 0.92 -1.67 10.61
C ARG A 25 -0.40 -2.40 10.41
N HIS A 26 -1.46 -1.96 11.09
CA HIS A 26 -2.79 -2.55 10.94
C HIS A 26 -3.30 -2.40 9.51
N GLN A 27 -3.21 -1.19 8.94
CA GLN A 27 -3.64 -0.94 7.56
C GLN A 27 -2.78 -1.66 6.53
N LEU A 28 -1.44 -1.66 6.69
CA LEU A 28 -0.55 -2.41 5.80
C LEU A 28 -0.85 -3.90 5.81
N LYS A 29 -1.22 -4.48 6.96
CA LYS A 29 -1.63 -5.88 7.06
C LYS A 29 -2.94 -6.14 6.31
N ALA A 30 -3.92 -5.24 6.41
CA ALA A 30 -5.17 -5.35 5.66
C ALA A 30 -4.93 -5.23 4.14
N LEU A 31 -4.16 -4.22 3.71
CA LEU A 31 -3.83 -3.99 2.30
C LEU A 31 -2.98 -5.12 1.70
N SER A 32 -2.09 -5.71 2.51
CA SER A 32 -1.29 -6.86 2.08
C SER A 32 -2.14 -8.11 1.89
N ARG A 33 -3.14 -8.35 2.75
CA ARG A 33 -4.12 -9.44 2.55
C ARG A 33 -4.96 -9.26 1.29
N GLY A 34 -5.27 -8.02 0.92
CA GLY A 34 -5.97 -7.68 -0.33
C GLY A 34 -5.07 -7.63 -1.57
N GLY A 35 -3.76 -7.90 -1.45
CA GLY A 35 -2.82 -7.87 -2.57
C GLY A 35 -2.45 -6.47 -3.08
N PHE A 36 -2.91 -5.40 -2.43
CA PHE A 36 -2.65 -4.01 -2.80
C PHE A 36 -1.24 -3.54 -2.40
N VAL A 37 -0.64 -4.18 -1.40
CA VAL A 37 0.71 -3.87 -0.91
C VAL A 37 1.51 -5.15 -0.74
N ALA A 38 2.75 -5.15 -1.19
CA ALA A 38 3.69 -6.25 -1.05
C ALA A 38 4.95 -5.82 -0.29
N ILE A 39 5.62 -6.78 0.33
CA ILE A 39 6.96 -6.56 0.89
C ILE A 39 7.94 -6.60 -0.28
N ALA A 40 8.57 -5.47 -0.58
CA ALA A 40 9.45 -5.32 -1.74
C ALA A 40 10.84 -5.92 -1.54
N CYS A 41 11.29 -6.01 -0.29
CA CYS A 41 12.55 -6.64 0.09
C CYS A 41 12.35 -7.46 1.35
N THR A 42 12.78 -8.72 1.30
CA THR A 42 12.90 -9.55 2.49
C THR A 42 13.95 -8.89 3.39
N PRO A 43 13.60 -8.53 4.64
CA PRO A 43 14.57 -7.88 5.50
C PRO A 43 15.72 -8.86 5.81
N ALA A 44 16.95 -8.44 5.52
CA ALA A 44 18.14 -9.03 6.15
C ALA A 44 18.04 -8.85 7.67
N LEU A 45 18.74 -9.70 8.45
CA LEU A 45 18.73 -9.62 9.91
C LEU A 45 18.99 -8.18 10.40
N GLY A 46 18.06 -7.62 11.17
CA GLY A 46 18.14 -6.25 11.69
C GLY A 46 17.63 -5.14 10.76
N THR A 47 17.25 -5.44 9.52
CA THR A 47 16.63 -4.45 8.61
C THR A 47 15.11 -4.44 8.70
N ARG A 48 14.51 -3.29 8.42
CA ARG A 48 13.04 -3.12 8.44
C ARG A 48 12.46 -3.52 7.09
N PRO A 49 11.32 -4.24 7.06
CA PRO A 49 10.65 -4.56 5.81
C PRO A 49 10.19 -3.27 5.12
N LYS A 50 10.44 -3.21 3.81
CA LYS A 50 9.94 -2.14 2.94
C LYS A 50 8.70 -2.62 2.21
N TYR A 51 7.68 -1.77 2.18
CA TYR A 51 6.39 -2.03 1.56
C TYR A 51 6.30 -1.24 0.25
N ALA A 52 5.88 -1.91 -0.82
CA ALA A 52 5.59 -1.30 -2.11
C ALA A 52 4.13 -1.52 -2.49
N VAL A 53 3.55 -0.52 -3.17
CA VAL A 53 2.19 -0.60 -3.70
C VAL A 53 2.19 -1.46 -4.95
N ASN A 54 1.22 -2.38 -5.03
CA ASN A 54 0.90 -3.09 -6.26
C ASN A 54 -0.02 -2.21 -7.12
N ALA A 55 0.57 -1.36 -7.95
CA ALA A 55 -0.18 -0.42 -8.79
C ALA A 55 -1.21 -1.11 -9.71
N ARG A 56 -0.92 -2.34 -10.18
CA ARG A 56 -1.86 -3.12 -10.99
C ARG A 56 -3.12 -3.46 -10.19
N GLN A 57 -2.96 -3.96 -8.98
CA GLN A 57 -4.10 -4.33 -8.13
C GLN A 57 -4.92 -3.11 -7.70
N VAL A 58 -4.24 -1.98 -7.42
CA VAL A 58 -4.92 -0.72 -7.11
C VAL A 58 -5.72 -0.22 -8.30
N ASN A 59 -5.16 -0.21 -9.51
CA ASN A 59 -5.88 0.21 -10.72
C ASN A 59 -7.05 -0.72 -11.05
N MET A 60 -6.89 -2.03 -10.85
CA MET A 60 -7.97 -2.99 -11.05
C MET A 60 -9.12 -2.75 -10.07
N GLY A 61 -8.83 -2.63 -8.77
CA GLY A 61 -9.84 -2.33 -7.76
C GLY A 61 -10.51 -0.97 -7.96
N LEU A 62 -9.77 0.06 -8.39
CA LEU A 62 -10.35 1.34 -8.77
C LEU A 62 -11.26 1.23 -10.00
N SER A 63 -10.88 0.43 -11.00
CA SER A 63 -11.68 0.22 -12.21
C SER A 63 -12.97 -0.53 -11.88
N GLU A 64 -12.92 -1.57 -11.05
CA GLU A 64 -14.11 -2.28 -10.55
C GLU A 64 -15.04 -1.33 -9.79
N LEU A 65 -14.48 -0.51 -8.90
CA LEU A 65 -15.23 0.46 -8.13
C LEU A 65 -15.90 1.50 -9.05
N LEU A 66 -15.19 2.01 -10.06
CA LEU A 66 -15.76 2.94 -11.04
C LEU A 66 -16.91 2.30 -11.84
N VAL A 67 -16.77 1.03 -12.25
CA VAL A 67 -17.84 0.28 -12.91
C VAL A 67 -19.05 0.10 -11.98
N ASP A 68 -18.85 -0.23 -10.71
CA ASP A 68 -19.92 -0.36 -9.71
C ASP A 68 -20.67 0.97 -9.47
N PHE A 69 -19.98 2.11 -9.61
CA PHE A 69 -20.59 3.44 -9.55
C PHE A 69 -21.28 3.87 -10.87
N GLY A 70 -21.33 2.99 -11.88
CA GLY A 70 -21.95 3.27 -13.17
C GLY A 70 -21.11 4.15 -14.10
N VAL A 71 -19.82 4.33 -13.80
CA VAL A 71 -18.88 5.07 -14.65
C VAL A 71 -18.24 4.08 -15.62
N THR A 72 -18.84 3.91 -16.79
CA THR A 72 -18.19 3.20 -17.91
C THR A 72 -17.14 4.11 -18.54
N PRO A 73 -15.91 3.63 -18.78
CA PRO A 73 -14.93 4.41 -19.54
C PRO A 73 -15.43 4.56 -20.98
N GLU A 74 -15.60 5.80 -21.41
CA GLU A 74 -15.74 6.17 -22.83
C GLU A 74 -14.40 6.10 -23.56
#